data_AF-A0A971NXK7-F1
#
_entry.id   AF-A0A971NXK7-F1
#
_cell.length_a   1.000
_cell.length_b   1.000
_cell.length_c   1.000
_cell.angle_alpha   90.00
_cell.angle_beta   90.00
_cell.angle_gamma   90.00
#
_symmetry.space_group_name_H-M   'P 1'
#
loop_
_entity.id
_entity.type
_entity.pdbx_description
1 polymer ?
#
loop_
_entity_poly.entity_id
_entity_poly.type
_entity_poly.pdbx_seq_one_letter_code
_entity_poly.pdbx_strand_id
1 'polypeptide(L)'
;GVLDEGDDSYDISDTSGRGLGLHPEILTVPKKPAALPAFASGYKGSDSAERGTATHVFLQFCDFHRCKTRGIENELTYLVEARFISKHLAGLVDKRQLEAFFNSDFFSELSRARRIYREQRFNILLPASLFTEQPELAAELRDEELLVQGVIDLFFEDEQGRLILCDYKTDYLTPIELADPELAAAKLCGRYRTQLSYYASALARICGRRPDRVVIYSTPLGGTVDVEVDIF
;
A
#
# COMPACT_ATOMS: atom_id res chain seq x y z
N GLY A 1 11.66 -10.58 -43.92
CA GLY A 1 10.32 -10.45 -43.30
C GLY A 1 10.49 -9.52 -42.13
N VAL A 2 9.98 -8.31 -42.27
CA VAL A 2 10.10 -7.21 -41.32
C VAL A 2 9.31 -7.60 -40.06
N LEU A 3 9.95 -7.53 -38.89
CA LEU A 3 9.26 -7.61 -37.60
C LEU A 3 8.90 -6.19 -37.20
N ASP A 4 7.60 -6.03 -37.05
CA ASP A 4 6.85 -4.84 -36.66
C ASP A 4 7.28 -4.39 -35.26
N GLU A 5 7.93 -3.23 -35.17
CA GLU A 5 8.14 -2.52 -33.91
C GLU A 5 6.82 -1.83 -33.56
N GLY A 6 6.03 -2.49 -32.70
CA GLY A 6 4.84 -1.90 -32.10
C GLY A 6 5.23 -0.69 -31.26
N ASP A 7 4.89 0.48 -31.79
CA ASP A 7 4.95 1.80 -31.17
C ASP A 7 4.02 1.84 -29.94
N ASP A 8 4.60 1.75 -28.73
CA ASP A 8 3.91 2.05 -27.46
C ASP A 8 3.88 3.58 -27.25
N SER A 9 3.33 4.31 -28.21
CA SER A 9 2.99 5.72 -28.05
C SER A 9 1.71 5.83 -27.23
N TYR A 10 1.86 6.02 -25.91
CA TYR A 10 0.75 6.41 -25.05
C TYR A 10 0.27 7.81 -25.45
N ASP A 11 -0.87 7.85 -26.14
CA ASP A 11 -1.62 9.06 -26.45
C ASP A 11 -2.10 9.74 -25.14
N ILE A 12 -1.44 10.83 -24.76
CA ILE A 12 -1.87 11.71 -23.67
C ILE A 12 -2.93 12.65 -24.23
N SER A 13 -4.16 12.15 -24.42
CA SER A 13 -5.30 13.01 -24.73
C SER A 13 -6.65 12.56 -24.20
N ASP A 14 -6.74 11.48 -23.40
CA ASP A 14 -8.00 11.09 -22.78
C ASP A 14 -8.17 11.68 -21.37
N THR A 15 -8.83 12.84 -21.32
CA THR A 15 -9.27 13.52 -20.09
C THR A 15 -10.66 13.06 -19.63
N SER A 16 -11.15 11.91 -20.10
CA SER A 16 -12.38 11.31 -19.59
C SER A 16 -12.06 10.22 -18.55
N GLY A 17 -12.48 10.45 -17.31
CA GLY A 17 -12.25 9.56 -16.15
C GLY A 17 -12.97 8.20 -16.24
N ARG A 18 -12.63 7.37 -17.23
CA ARG A 18 -13.03 5.97 -17.34
C ARG A 18 -11.85 5.14 -17.82
N GLY A 19 -11.22 4.41 -16.90
CA GLY A 19 -10.31 3.34 -17.28
C GLY A 19 -9.06 3.14 -16.44
N LEU A 20 -9.06 3.46 -15.14
CA LEU A 20 -8.11 2.79 -14.25
C LEU A 20 -8.60 1.35 -14.09
N GLY A 21 -8.07 0.46 -14.94
CA GLY A 21 -8.39 -0.97 -14.94
C GLY A 21 -8.01 -1.62 -13.61
N LEU A 22 -8.92 -1.54 -12.63
CA LEU A 22 -8.82 -2.27 -11.39
C LEU A 22 -9.05 -3.75 -11.68
N HIS A 23 -7.98 -4.54 -11.72
CA HIS A 23 -8.08 -5.99 -11.76
C HIS A 23 -8.09 -6.52 -10.32
N PRO A 24 -9.24 -7.00 -9.80
CA PRO A 24 -9.29 -7.58 -8.47
C PRO A 24 -8.41 -8.83 -8.41
N GLU A 25 -7.56 -8.92 -7.40
CA GLU A 25 -6.90 -10.17 -7.06
C GLU A 25 -7.91 -11.03 -6.30
N ILE A 26 -8.60 -11.91 -7.02
CA ILE A 26 -9.16 -13.12 -6.40
C ILE A 26 -7.96 -13.91 -5.92
N LEU A 27 -7.92 -14.38 -4.66
CA LEU A 27 -6.86 -15.19 -3.98
C LEU A 27 -6.11 -16.17 -4.90
N THR A 28 -5.30 -15.63 -5.79
CA THR A 28 -4.54 -16.28 -6.85
C THR A 28 -3.25 -15.50 -6.96
N VAL A 29 -2.20 -16.20 -7.35
CA VAL A 29 -0.84 -15.68 -7.27
C VAL A 29 -0.73 -14.39 -8.11
N PRO A 30 -0.25 -13.27 -7.52
CA PRO A 30 -0.06 -12.02 -8.25
C PRO A 30 0.84 -12.22 -9.46
N LYS A 31 0.48 -11.62 -10.60
CA LYS A 31 1.34 -11.63 -11.79
C LYS A 31 2.54 -10.72 -11.55
N LYS A 32 3.73 -11.19 -11.93
CA LYS A 32 4.98 -10.44 -11.80
C LYS A 32 4.90 -9.13 -12.59
N PRO A 33 5.06 -7.95 -11.96
CA PRO A 33 5.17 -6.69 -12.70
C PRO A 33 6.48 -6.67 -13.51
N ALA A 34 6.44 -5.98 -14.65
CA ALA A 34 7.57 -5.88 -15.58
C ALA A 34 8.82 -5.23 -14.94
N ALA A 35 8.64 -4.47 -13.86
CA ALA A 35 9.71 -3.89 -13.07
C ALA A 35 9.42 -4.03 -11.56
N LEU A 36 10.47 -4.31 -10.79
CA LEU A 36 10.44 -4.15 -9.33
C LEU A 36 10.23 -2.66 -9.00
N PRO A 37 9.58 -2.33 -7.87
CA PRO A 37 9.47 -0.94 -7.41
C PRO A 37 10.85 -0.27 -7.38
N ALA A 38 10.92 1.02 -7.73
CA ALA A 38 12.18 1.79 -7.83
C ALA A 38 13.03 1.77 -6.53
N PHE A 39 12.44 1.42 -5.38
CA PHE A 39 13.14 1.19 -4.13
C PHE A 39 14.11 0.00 -4.16
N ALA A 40 13.89 -0.98 -5.05
CA ALA A 40 14.71 -2.19 -5.13
C ALA A 40 16.00 -2.01 -5.96
N SER A 41 16.15 -0.91 -6.69
CA SER A 41 17.32 -0.63 -7.52
C SER A 41 18.23 0.41 -6.87
N GLY A 42 19.19 -0.04 -6.06
CA GLY A 42 20.44 0.70 -5.84
C GLY A 42 20.54 1.62 -4.61
N TYR A 43 19.57 1.63 -3.70
CA TYR A 43 19.70 2.33 -2.41
C TYR A 43 20.19 1.34 -1.33
N LYS A 44 21.39 1.56 -0.77
CA LYS A 44 21.76 0.97 0.53
C LYS A 44 21.02 1.74 1.61
N GLY A 45 19.79 1.32 1.90
CA GLY A 45 19.03 1.86 3.03
C GLY A 45 19.74 1.55 4.35
N SER A 46 19.35 2.23 5.43
CA SER A 46 19.61 1.67 6.76
C SER A 46 18.93 0.30 6.86
N ASP A 47 19.47 -0.60 7.68
CA ASP A 47 18.91 -1.95 7.85
C ASP A 47 17.40 -1.93 8.14
N SER A 48 16.93 -0.93 8.90
CA SER A 48 15.51 -0.70 9.17
C SER A 48 14.67 -0.41 7.92
N ALA A 49 15.17 0.39 6.97
CA ALA A 49 14.43 0.73 5.75
C ALA A 49 14.38 -0.45 4.77
N GLU A 50 15.46 -1.24 4.69
CA GLU A 50 15.49 -2.45 3.87
C GLU A 50 14.57 -3.54 4.44
N ARG A 51 14.48 -3.69 5.77
CA ARG A 51 13.51 -4.58 6.44
C ARG A 51 12.06 -4.18 6.17
N GLY A 52 11.77 -2.88 6.19
CA GLY A 52 10.46 -2.36 5.77
C GLY A 52 10.16 -2.75 4.33
N THR A 53 11.07 -2.43 3.40
CA THR A 53 10.95 -2.78 1.98
C THR A 53 10.73 -4.29 1.77
N ALA A 54 11.49 -5.13 2.47
CA ALA A 54 11.33 -6.58 2.41
C ALA A 54 9.92 -7.04 2.83
N THR A 55 9.36 -6.41 3.86
CA THR A 55 8.01 -6.69 4.35
C THR A 55 6.94 -6.29 3.34
N HIS A 56 7.03 -5.08 2.75
CA HIS A 56 6.11 -4.65 1.68
C HIS A 56 6.18 -5.56 0.46
N VAL A 57 7.39 -5.87 -0.03
CA VAL A 57 7.58 -6.76 -1.19
C VAL A 57 7.02 -8.15 -0.93
N PHE A 58 7.18 -8.68 0.28
CA PHE A 58 6.54 -9.95 0.65
C PHE A 58 5.01 -9.84 0.60
N LEU A 59 4.41 -8.84 1.28
CA LEU A 59 2.95 -8.67 1.35
C LEU A 59 2.31 -8.35 0.00
N GLN A 60 3.06 -7.69 -0.89
CA GLN A 60 2.67 -7.44 -2.27
C GLN A 60 2.51 -8.76 -3.06
N PHE A 61 3.48 -9.67 -2.94
CA PHE A 61 3.53 -10.85 -3.82
C PHE A 61 3.05 -12.15 -3.20
N CYS A 62 2.90 -12.21 -1.88
CA CYS A 62 2.55 -13.46 -1.23
C CYS A 62 1.15 -13.93 -1.61
N ASP A 63 1.00 -15.24 -1.64
CA ASP A 63 -0.28 -15.91 -1.68
C ASP A 63 -0.76 -16.14 -0.24
N PHE A 64 -1.76 -15.36 0.17
CA PHE A 64 -2.33 -15.41 1.51
C PHE A 64 -2.81 -16.81 1.91
N HIS A 65 -3.39 -17.57 0.96
CA HIS A 65 -3.87 -18.92 1.24
C HIS A 65 -2.70 -19.89 1.45
N ARG A 66 -1.63 -19.81 0.65
CA ARG A 66 -0.42 -20.61 0.87
C ARG A 66 0.30 -20.24 2.16
N CYS A 67 0.36 -18.97 2.53
CA CYS A 67 0.92 -18.57 3.82
C CYS A 67 0.19 -19.27 4.97
N LYS A 68 -1.15 -19.32 4.94
CA LYS A 68 -1.93 -20.01 5.99
C LYS A 68 -1.83 -21.52 5.95
N THR A 69 -1.75 -22.14 4.77
CA THR A 69 -1.80 -23.60 4.63
C THR A 69 -0.43 -24.28 4.63
N ARG A 70 0.62 -23.57 4.22
CA ARG A 70 1.99 -24.10 4.05
C ARG A 70 3.04 -23.33 4.85
N GLY A 71 2.70 -22.19 5.45
CA GLY A 71 3.61 -21.35 6.22
C GLY A 71 4.37 -20.32 5.38
N ILE A 72 4.86 -19.28 6.07
CA ILE A 72 5.57 -18.14 5.48
C ILE A 72 6.89 -18.56 4.84
N GLU A 73 7.60 -19.54 5.42
CA GLU A 73 8.86 -20.09 4.86
C GLU A 73 8.70 -20.68 3.46
N ASN A 74 7.62 -21.46 3.26
CA ASN A 74 7.34 -22.06 1.96
C ASN A 74 7.03 -20.97 0.94
N GLU A 75 6.29 -19.93 1.37
CA GLU A 75 5.99 -18.78 0.53
C GLU A 75 7.24 -18.01 0.13
N LEU A 76 8.10 -17.68 1.10
CA LEU A 76 9.35 -16.98 0.85
C LEU A 76 10.25 -17.76 -0.11
N THR A 77 10.37 -19.07 0.07
CA THR A 77 11.14 -19.94 -0.83
C THR A 77 10.61 -19.83 -2.26
N TYR A 78 9.30 -19.95 -2.45
CA TYR A 78 8.68 -19.81 -3.76
C TYR A 78 8.94 -18.42 -4.36
N LEU A 79 8.73 -17.34 -3.60
CA LEU A 79 8.90 -15.97 -4.10
C LEU A 79 10.35 -15.69 -4.51
N VAL A 80 11.33 -16.28 -3.81
CA VAL A 80 12.75 -16.21 -4.17
C VAL A 80 13.03 -16.97 -5.47
N GLU A 81 12.56 -18.21 -5.57
CA GLU A 81 12.76 -19.07 -6.74
C GLU A 81 12.13 -18.48 -8.01
N ALA A 82 10.91 -17.96 -7.88
CA ALA A 82 10.18 -17.27 -8.94
C ALA A 82 10.67 -15.82 -9.18
N ARG A 83 11.68 -15.36 -8.43
CA ARG A 83 12.33 -14.04 -8.57
C ARG A 83 11.36 -12.87 -8.38
N PHE A 84 10.39 -12.99 -7.48
CA PHE A 84 9.54 -11.89 -7.00
C PHE A 84 10.24 -11.09 -5.90
N ILE A 85 11.01 -11.78 -5.04
CA ILE A 85 11.82 -11.17 -3.98
C ILE A 85 13.28 -11.64 -4.13
N SER A 86 14.24 -10.75 -3.86
CA SER A 86 15.65 -11.13 -3.87
C SER A 86 15.99 -11.98 -2.63
N LYS A 87 17.02 -12.82 -2.73
CA LYS A 87 17.52 -13.58 -1.56
C LYS A 87 17.90 -12.67 -0.39
N HIS A 88 18.45 -11.49 -0.70
CA HIS A 88 18.79 -10.47 0.29
C HIS A 88 17.55 -9.99 1.04
N LEU A 89 16.54 -9.48 0.32
CA LEU A 89 15.31 -9.00 0.94
C LEU A 89 14.55 -10.11 1.68
N ALA A 90 14.48 -11.32 1.11
CA ALA A 90 13.86 -12.46 1.79
C ALA A 90 14.53 -12.79 3.13
N GLY A 91 15.84 -12.58 3.26
CA GLY A 91 16.58 -12.74 4.52
C GLY A 91 16.28 -11.64 5.55
N LEU A 92 15.77 -10.49 5.14
CA LEU A 92 15.44 -9.37 6.02
C LEU A 92 13.99 -9.40 6.54
N VAL A 93 13.14 -10.25 5.97
CA VAL A 93 11.74 -10.38 6.38
C VAL A 93 11.63 -10.84 7.83
N ASP A 94 10.88 -10.08 8.64
CA ASP A 94 10.55 -10.46 10.01
C ASP A 94 9.36 -11.42 10.03
N LYS A 95 9.67 -12.70 10.09
CA LYS A 95 8.66 -13.76 10.05
C LYS A 95 7.71 -13.72 11.25
N ARG A 96 8.17 -13.30 12.43
CA ARG A 96 7.31 -13.21 13.62
C ARG A 96 6.24 -12.14 13.44
N GLN A 97 6.59 -11.01 12.83
CA GLN A 97 5.62 -9.96 12.52
C GLN A 97 4.63 -10.39 11.44
N LEU A 98 5.08 -11.16 10.43
CA LEU A 98 4.19 -11.73 9.43
C LEU A 98 3.27 -12.80 10.03
N GLU A 99 3.76 -13.64 10.94
CA GLU A 99 2.93 -14.60 11.69
C GLU A 99 1.85 -13.88 12.49
N ALA A 100 2.20 -12.77 13.17
CA ALA A 100 1.22 -11.93 13.85
C ALA A 100 0.18 -11.38 12.86
N PHE A 101 0.58 -10.91 11.67
CA PHE A 101 -0.35 -10.47 10.62
C PHE A 101 -1.32 -11.58 10.21
N PHE A 102 -0.83 -12.75 9.81
CA PHE A 102 -1.69 -13.86 9.37
C PHE A 102 -2.59 -14.45 10.46
N ASN A 103 -2.33 -14.11 11.73
CA ASN A 103 -3.15 -14.51 12.88
C ASN A 103 -3.96 -13.35 13.47
N SER A 104 -3.91 -12.16 12.88
CA SER A 104 -4.64 -10.98 13.35
C SER A 104 -6.11 -10.98 12.94
N ASP A 105 -6.92 -10.22 13.69
CA ASP A 105 -8.32 -9.97 13.33
C ASP A 105 -8.45 -9.25 11.98
N PHE A 106 -7.49 -8.38 11.66
CA PHE A 106 -7.46 -7.70 10.37
C PHE A 106 -7.26 -8.66 9.19
N PHE A 107 -6.34 -9.63 9.31
CA PHE A 107 -6.20 -10.65 8.28
C PHE A 107 -7.43 -11.57 8.21
N SER A 108 -8.07 -11.84 9.35
CA SER A 108 -9.34 -12.57 9.39
C SER A 108 -10.41 -11.85 8.54
N GLU A 109 -10.55 -10.53 8.70
CA GLU A 109 -11.43 -9.68 7.87
C GLU A 109 -11.00 -9.71 6.39
N LEU A 110 -9.72 -9.45 6.11
CA LEU A 110 -9.16 -9.44 4.75
C LEU A 110 -9.34 -10.77 4.01
N SER A 111 -9.19 -11.90 4.70
CA SER A 111 -9.32 -13.25 4.11
C SER A 111 -10.73 -13.57 3.62
N ARG A 112 -11.72 -12.83 4.13
CA ARG A 112 -13.13 -12.92 3.75
C ARG A 112 -13.56 -11.86 2.73
N ALA A 113 -12.64 -10.95 2.36
CA ALA A 113 -12.94 -9.88 1.43
C ALA A 113 -13.43 -10.42 0.08
N ARG A 114 -14.41 -9.72 -0.48
CA ARG A 114 -14.97 -10.02 -1.81
C ARG A 114 -13.95 -9.72 -2.90
N ARG A 115 -13.18 -8.65 -2.71
CA ARG A 115 -12.19 -8.12 -3.65
C ARG A 115 -11.02 -7.54 -2.89
N ILE A 116 -9.81 -7.91 -3.29
CA ILE A 116 -8.55 -7.41 -2.71
C ILE A 116 -7.76 -6.74 -3.84
N TYR A 117 -7.18 -5.59 -3.51
CA TYR A 117 -6.32 -4.81 -4.40
C TYR A 117 -5.05 -4.45 -3.66
N ARG A 118 -3.89 -4.82 -4.21
CA ARG A 118 -2.57 -4.56 -3.63
C ARG A 118 -1.71 -3.76 -4.57
N GLU A 119 -0.84 -2.92 -4.02
CA GLU A 119 0.13 -2.09 -4.76
C GLU A 119 -0.54 -1.28 -5.90
N GLN A 120 -1.69 -0.65 -5.60
CA GLN A 120 -2.42 0.10 -6.61
C GLN A 120 -1.79 1.47 -6.82
N ARG A 121 -1.17 1.66 -7.99
CA ARG A 121 -0.66 2.95 -8.42
C ARG A 121 -1.81 3.90 -8.74
N PHE A 122 -1.64 5.17 -8.39
CA PHE A 122 -2.56 6.22 -8.78
C PHE A 122 -1.79 7.48 -9.16
N ASN A 123 -2.43 8.27 -10.02
CA ASN A 123 -2.05 9.64 -10.35
C ASN A 123 -3.30 10.49 -10.22
N ILE A 124 -3.29 11.48 -9.35
CA ILE A 124 -4.41 12.40 -9.16
C ILE A 124 -3.93 13.84 -9.16
N LEU A 125 -4.77 14.74 -9.65
CA LEU A 125 -4.59 16.18 -9.46
C LEU A 125 -5.18 16.57 -8.10
N LEU A 126 -4.43 17.31 -7.30
CA LEU A 126 -4.86 17.87 -6.03
C LEU A 126 -4.57 19.36 -6.00
N PRO A 127 -5.43 20.19 -5.36
CA PRO A 127 -5.17 21.62 -5.22
C PRO A 127 -3.78 21.88 -4.62
N ALA A 128 -2.99 22.70 -5.29
CA ALA A 128 -1.62 23.03 -4.89
C ALA A 128 -1.58 23.69 -3.50
N SER A 129 -2.66 24.37 -3.11
CA SER A 129 -2.86 24.96 -1.79
C SER A 129 -2.75 23.95 -0.63
N LEU A 130 -2.96 22.66 -0.86
CA LEU A 130 -2.84 21.61 0.17
C LEU A 130 -1.38 21.31 0.56
N PHE A 131 -0.42 21.78 -0.23
CA PHE A 131 1.01 21.48 -0.06
C PHE A 131 1.80 22.63 0.56
N THR A 132 1.12 23.65 1.09
CA THR A 132 1.74 24.78 1.77
C THR A 132 1.02 25.10 3.07
N GLU A 133 1.79 25.45 4.10
CA GLU A 133 1.27 25.95 5.37
C GLU A 133 1.15 27.48 5.38
N GLN A 134 1.64 28.16 4.34
CA GLN A 134 1.62 29.61 4.22
C GLN A 134 0.28 30.09 3.64
N PRO A 135 -0.55 30.83 4.39
CA PRO A 135 -1.91 31.20 3.94
C PRO A 135 -1.92 32.09 2.69
N GLU A 136 -0.94 32.98 2.56
CA GLU A 136 -0.80 33.87 1.41
C GLU A 136 -0.52 33.06 0.13
N LEU A 137 0.45 32.15 0.19
CA LEU A 137 0.77 31.25 -0.91
C LEU A 137 -0.39 30.28 -1.21
N ALA A 138 -1.10 29.79 -0.19
CA ALA A 138 -2.28 28.94 -0.38
C ALA A 138 -3.41 29.66 -1.14
N ALA A 139 -3.56 30.97 -0.92
CA ALA A 139 -4.54 31.79 -1.64
C ALA A 139 -4.14 32.01 -3.10
N GLU A 140 -2.85 32.25 -3.37
CA GLU A 140 -2.30 32.37 -4.73
C GLU A 140 -2.42 31.06 -5.52
N LEU A 141 -2.24 29.92 -4.86
CA LEU A 141 -2.28 28.57 -5.45
C LEU A 141 -3.69 27.95 -5.51
N ARG A 142 -4.76 28.71 -5.24
CA ARG A 142 -6.12 28.16 -5.10
C ARG A 142 -6.63 27.48 -6.38
N ASP A 143 -6.24 28.01 -7.54
CA ASP A 143 -6.68 27.52 -8.85
C ASP A 143 -5.62 26.64 -9.53
N GLU A 144 -4.48 26.40 -8.86
CA GLU A 144 -3.39 25.56 -9.35
C GLU A 144 -3.54 24.13 -8.83
N GLU A 145 -3.21 23.15 -9.67
CA GLU A 145 -3.24 21.74 -9.31
C GLU A 145 -1.84 21.11 -9.41
N LEU A 146 -1.54 20.21 -8.48
CA LEU A 146 -0.34 19.39 -8.50
C LEU A 146 -0.69 17.95 -8.84
N LEU A 147 0.10 17.36 -9.74
CA LEU A 147 0.06 15.92 -9.99
C LEU A 147 0.70 15.18 -8.81
N VAL A 148 -0.11 14.38 -8.12
CA VAL A 148 0.33 13.54 -7.00
C VAL A 148 0.32 12.09 -7.45
N GLN A 149 1.49 11.47 -7.34
CA GLN A 149 1.70 10.07 -7.68
C GLN A 149 1.93 9.27 -6.40
N GLY A 150 1.27 8.12 -6.30
CA GLY A 150 1.42 7.26 -5.14
C GLY A 150 1.06 5.83 -5.44
N VAL A 151 1.28 4.99 -4.43
CA VAL A 151 0.96 3.56 -4.46
C VAL A 151 0.24 3.23 -3.17
N ILE A 152 -0.96 2.68 -3.28
CA ILE A 152 -1.74 2.19 -2.14
C ILE A 152 -1.32 0.74 -1.90
N ASP A 153 -0.81 0.46 -0.71
CA ASP A 153 -0.38 -0.90 -0.33
C ASP A 153 -1.52 -1.92 -0.45
N LEU A 154 -2.67 -1.62 0.16
CA LEU A 154 -3.83 -2.50 0.20
C LEU A 154 -5.13 -1.68 0.28
N PHE A 155 -6.11 -2.06 -0.52
CA PHE A 155 -7.50 -1.78 -0.21
C PHE A 155 -8.38 -2.96 -0.62
N PHE A 156 -9.52 -3.12 0.05
CA PHE A 156 -10.40 -4.26 -0.19
C PHE A 156 -11.86 -3.91 0.07
N GLU A 157 -12.75 -4.68 -0.56
CA GLU A 157 -14.18 -4.68 -0.28
C GLU A 157 -14.49 -5.88 0.62
N ASP A 158 -14.98 -5.65 1.83
CA ASP A 158 -15.33 -6.73 2.75
C ASP A 158 -16.62 -7.47 2.36
N GLU A 159 -17.01 -8.48 3.13
CA GLU A 159 -18.24 -9.27 2.89
C GLU A 159 -19.52 -8.42 2.87
N GLN A 160 -19.53 -7.28 3.56
CA GLN A 160 -20.66 -6.36 3.65
C GLN A 160 -20.63 -5.25 2.59
N GLY A 161 -19.60 -5.20 1.74
CA GLY A 161 -19.47 -4.17 0.71
C GLY A 161 -18.89 -2.84 1.22
N ARG A 162 -18.28 -2.83 2.41
CA ARG A 162 -17.51 -1.69 2.92
C ARG A 162 -16.13 -1.68 2.25
N LEU A 163 -15.64 -0.50 1.91
CA LEU A 163 -14.35 -0.26 1.30
C LEU A 163 -13.33 0.09 2.40
N ILE A 164 -12.34 -0.76 2.62
CA ILE A 164 -11.29 -0.57 3.62
C ILE A 164 -9.99 -0.21 2.90
N LEU A 165 -9.36 0.89 3.30
CA LEU A 165 -8.01 1.29 2.90
C LEU A 165 -7.02 0.92 4.01
N CYS A 166 -5.93 0.26 3.66
CA CYS A 166 -4.88 -0.13 4.59
C CYS A 166 -3.49 0.20 4.05
N ASP A 167 -2.63 0.73 4.91
CA ASP A 167 -1.20 0.89 4.65
C ASP A 167 -0.40 0.10 5.70
N TYR A 168 0.64 -0.61 5.27
CA TYR A 168 1.49 -1.40 6.15
C TYR A 168 2.62 -0.54 6.67
N LYS A 169 2.77 -0.42 7.99
CA LYS A 169 3.85 0.36 8.60
C LYS A 169 4.75 -0.50 9.47
N THR A 170 6.06 -0.39 9.24
CA THR A 170 7.11 -1.08 9.99
C THR A 170 7.87 -0.15 10.93
N ASP A 171 7.29 1.02 11.26
CA ASP A 171 7.91 2.03 12.12
C ASP A 171 8.27 1.46 13.49
N TYR A 172 9.50 1.73 13.94
CA TYR A 172 9.91 1.35 15.28
C TYR A 172 9.02 2.03 16.33
N LEU A 173 8.48 1.22 17.24
CA LEU A 173 7.79 1.66 18.44
C LEU A 173 8.65 1.37 19.67
N THR A 174 8.78 2.37 20.54
CA THR A 174 9.50 2.22 21.82
C THR A 174 8.74 1.24 22.74
N PRO A 175 9.40 0.66 23.76
CA PRO A 175 8.71 -0.20 24.73
C PRO A 175 7.51 0.47 25.41
N ILE A 176 7.57 1.79 25.61
CA ILE A 176 6.46 2.57 26.19
C ILE A 176 5.31 2.68 25.19
N GLU A 177 5.59 3.00 23.92
CA GLU A 177 4.58 3.04 22.86
C GLU A 177 3.96 1.66 22.59
N LEU A 178 4.73 0.57 22.68
CA LEU A 178 4.20 -0.79 22.54
C LEU A 178 3.29 -1.20 23.71
N ALA A 179 3.54 -0.67 24.91
CA ALA A 179 2.73 -0.95 26.09
C ALA A 179 1.46 -0.08 26.16
N ASP A 180 1.38 0.98 25.38
CA ASP A 180 0.28 1.94 25.37
C ASP A 180 -0.27 2.15 23.94
N PRO A 181 -1.42 1.53 23.63
CA PRO A 181 -2.05 1.65 22.32
C PRO A 181 -2.35 3.09 21.89
N GLU A 182 -2.65 4.00 22.83
CA GLU A 182 -2.97 5.39 22.51
C GLU A 182 -1.71 6.15 22.06
N LEU A 183 -0.57 5.89 22.70
CA LEU A 183 0.71 6.50 22.30
C LEU A 183 1.17 6.01 20.93
N ALA A 184 1.06 4.70 20.67
CA ALA A 184 1.37 4.15 19.35
C ALA A 184 0.44 4.73 18.27
N ALA A 185 -0.87 4.81 18.56
CA ALA A 185 -1.84 5.39 17.64
C ALA A 185 -1.53 6.87 17.36
N ALA A 186 -1.29 7.68 18.39
CA ALA A 186 -0.96 9.09 18.24
C ALA A 186 0.26 9.32 17.35
N LYS A 187 1.32 8.53 17.54
CA LYS A 187 2.53 8.59 16.70
C LYS A 187 2.25 8.21 15.25
N LEU A 188 1.57 7.09 15.02
CA LEU A 188 1.29 6.60 13.66
C LEU A 188 0.32 7.52 12.91
N CYS A 189 -0.77 7.95 13.55
CA CYS A 189 -1.72 8.88 12.98
C CYS A 189 -1.07 10.24 12.68
N GLY A 190 -0.29 10.80 13.62
CA GLY A 190 0.40 12.08 13.42
C GLY A 190 1.38 12.06 12.25
N ARG A 191 2.01 10.91 11.98
CA ARG A 191 2.97 10.75 10.88
C ARG A 191 2.31 10.52 9.53
N TYR A 192 1.19 9.80 9.50
CA TYR A 192 0.64 9.24 8.25
C TYR A 192 -0.74 9.74 7.85
N ARG A 193 -1.43 10.52 8.68
CA ARG A 193 -2.77 11.08 8.38
C ARG A 193 -2.80 11.79 7.02
N THR A 194 -1.86 12.69 6.75
CA THR A 194 -1.84 13.46 5.49
C THR A 194 -1.67 12.54 4.27
N GLN A 195 -0.74 11.58 4.33
CA GLN A 195 -0.54 10.60 3.26
C GLN A 195 -1.80 9.76 3.03
N LEU A 196 -2.42 9.25 4.09
CA LEU A 196 -3.63 8.44 4.01
C LEU A 196 -4.84 9.25 3.53
N SER A 197 -4.88 10.56 3.80
CA SER A 197 -5.87 11.48 3.24
C SER A 197 -5.75 11.61 1.72
N TYR A 198 -4.52 11.63 1.19
CA TYR A 198 -4.29 11.56 -0.26
C TYR A 198 -4.73 10.22 -0.85
N TYR A 199 -4.44 9.10 -0.17
CA TYR A 199 -4.85 7.77 -0.63
C TYR A 199 -6.37 7.61 -0.60
N ALA A 200 -7.03 8.09 0.44
CA ALA A 200 -8.49 8.06 0.53
C ALA A 200 -9.14 8.94 -0.53
N SER A 201 -8.56 10.10 -0.83
CA SER A 201 -9.01 10.98 -1.93
C SER A 201 -8.79 10.33 -3.30
N ALA A 202 -7.67 9.64 -3.49
CA ALA A 202 -7.41 8.85 -4.70
C ALA A 202 -8.46 7.73 -4.86
N LEU A 203 -8.71 6.94 -3.82
CA LEU A 203 -9.74 5.89 -3.85
C LEU A 203 -11.14 6.45 -4.10
N ALA A 204 -11.48 7.61 -3.54
CA ALA A 204 -12.75 8.25 -3.81
C ALA A 204 -12.97 8.51 -5.31
N ARG A 205 -11.91 8.91 -6.02
CA ARG A 205 -11.94 9.13 -7.48
C ARG A 205 -11.93 7.82 -8.26
N ILE A 206 -11.10 6.86 -7.86
CA ILE A 206 -10.94 5.57 -8.55
C ILE A 206 -12.18 4.69 -8.43
N CYS A 207 -12.71 4.57 -7.21
CA CYS A 207 -13.83 3.69 -6.88
C CYS A 207 -15.19 4.40 -6.93
N GLY A 208 -15.21 5.73 -7.09
CA GLY A 208 -16.44 6.54 -7.07
C GLY A 208 -17.10 6.66 -5.69
N ARG A 209 -16.44 6.17 -4.63
CA ARG A 209 -16.89 6.26 -3.23
C ARG A 209 -15.69 6.35 -2.30
N ARG A 210 -15.87 7.03 -1.17
CA ARG A 210 -14.87 7.11 -0.10
C ARG A 210 -14.69 5.74 0.57
N PRO A 211 -13.48 5.44 1.11
CA PRO A 211 -13.33 4.30 2.01
C PRO A 211 -14.18 4.51 3.26
N ASP A 212 -14.84 3.45 3.72
CA ASP A 212 -15.62 3.42 4.96
C ASP A 212 -14.71 3.36 6.19
N ARG A 213 -13.50 2.82 6.01
CA ARG A 213 -12.49 2.70 7.07
C ARG A 213 -11.09 2.89 6.48
N VAL A 214 -10.26 3.66 7.17
CA VAL A 214 -8.85 3.83 6.84
C VAL A 214 -8.02 3.39 8.03
N VAL A 215 -7.10 2.45 7.79
CA VAL A 215 -6.27 1.87 8.84
C VAL A 215 -4.81 1.85 8.47
N ILE A 216 -3.97 1.85 9.50
CA ILE A 216 -2.58 1.42 9.42
C ILE A 216 -2.51 0.03 10.02
N TYR A 217 -1.99 -0.95 9.31
CA TYR A 217 -1.54 -2.18 9.93
C TYR A 217 -0.07 -2.02 10.36
N SER A 218 0.16 -1.93 11.68
CA SER A 218 1.49 -1.77 12.25
C SER A 218 2.10 -3.15 12.53
N THR A 219 3.14 -3.51 11.78
CA THR A 219 3.79 -4.81 11.91
C THR A 219 4.47 -5.01 13.28
N PRO A 220 5.01 -3.97 13.95
CA PRO A 220 5.51 -4.12 15.32
C PRO A 220 4.40 -4.25 16.38
N LEU A 221 3.21 -3.68 16.14
CA LEU A 221 2.05 -3.91 17.02
C LEU A 221 1.38 -5.26 16.78
N GLY A 222 1.46 -5.78 15.55
CA GLY A 222 0.67 -6.95 15.15
C GLY A 222 -0.82 -6.65 15.01
N GLY A 223 -1.19 -5.38 14.77
CA GLY A 223 -2.57 -4.93 14.79
C GLY A 223 -2.80 -3.62 14.02
N THR A 224 -4.06 -3.19 13.99
CA THR A 224 -4.48 -1.99 13.25
C THR A 224 -4.64 -0.77 14.13
N VAL A 225 -4.31 0.39 13.59
CA VAL A 225 -4.68 1.70 14.11
C VAL A 225 -5.64 2.35 13.12
N ASP A 226 -6.81 2.76 13.59
CA ASP A 226 -7.77 3.54 12.80
C ASP A 226 -7.29 4.98 12.63
N VAL A 227 -7.41 5.51 11.41
CA VAL A 227 -6.95 6.85 11.06
C VAL A 227 -8.13 7.66 10.53
N GLU A 228 -8.44 8.75 11.20
CA GLU A 228 -9.34 9.76 10.66
C GLU A 228 -8.60 10.56 9.59
N VAL A 229 -9.17 10.58 8.38
CA VAL A 229 -8.58 11.23 7.22
C VAL A 229 -9.45 12.36 6.70
N ASP A 230 -8.79 13.33 6.09
CA ASP A 230 -9.45 14.39 5.34
C ASP A 230 -9.64 13.93 3.89
N ILE A 231 -10.67 14.44 3.21
CA ILE A 231 -10.91 14.15 1.80
C ILE A 231 -10.89 15.45 1.03
N PHE A 232 -10.11 15.46 -0.04
CA PHE A 232 -9.85 16.62 -0.89
C PHE A 232 -10.55 16.50 -2.25
#